data_AF-A0ABD3WEB3-F1
#
_entry.id   AF-A0ABD3WEB3-F1
#
_cell.length_a   1.000
_cell.length_b   1.000
_cell.length_c   1.000
_cell.angle_alpha   90.00
_cell.angle_beta   90.00
_cell.angle_gamma   90.00
#
_symmetry.space_group_name_H-M   'P 1'
#
loop_
_entity.id
_entity.type
_entity.pdbx_description
1 polymer ?
#
loop_
_entity_poly.entity_id
_entity_poly.type
_entity_poly.pdbx_seq_one_letter_code
_entity_poly.pdbx_strand_id
1 'polypeptide(L)'
;MSKHVKISDSPTSQKGAEDLDLYLPLFILTLRDFSLDLIVDGKEITSDEYLEGCLSLRDSDKDFDVMYNTPRRCIRKYFRKRKCFTFDTPGSRTTLKTLETLDDKDLSEDFVNDTKKFEDYVLRECLPKSLDNGQPVNGRMFATLTRAYVAAIRDGKIPCIESALDIMAQIENSKAIEACVKLYVKEMDNTLHFPVPSDNDLSEAHHRCTKDAIALFLKMAVYDQNQEHQHKANDKIIAEYDNFKKRNENESEVKSKEALAKLNKKIEENISQQLYTRAGGYVRYQQDIMKIKDDYEKLTGLGCKKRETILKYLESKWVEGQTILNADQQLTEREKEAEIERQKAIAAERLKEQAERFAEIVRQQRNDTSRQKYENMEQLH
;
A
#
# COMPACT_ATOMS: atom_id res chain seq x y z
N MET A 1 35.45 -14.25 -1.16
CA MET A 1 33.97 -14.27 -1.25
C MET A 1 33.35 -14.11 0.15
N SER A 2 33.42 -15.10 1.04
CA SER A 2 32.78 -15.06 2.37
C SER A 2 33.21 -13.93 3.31
N LYS A 3 34.38 -13.31 3.08
CA LYS A 3 34.87 -12.15 3.86
C LYS A 3 34.32 -10.79 3.37
N HIS A 4 33.69 -10.75 2.19
CA HIS A 4 33.30 -9.50 1.52
C HIS A 4 31.81 -9.42 1.17
N VAL A 5 31.07 -10.51 1.31
CA VAL A 5 29.61 -10.55 1.12
C VAL A 5 29.01 -11.46 2.18
N LYS A 6 27.89 -11.03 2.77
CA LYS A 6 27.06 -11.83 3.66
C LYS A 6 25.68 -12.02 3.05
N ILE A 7 25.02 -13.13 3.40
CA ILE A 7 23.61 -13.34 3.05
C ILE A 7 22.72 -12.63 4.08
N SER A 8 22.95 -12.89 5.36
CA SER A 8 22.15 -12.39 6.48
C SER A 8 23.01 -11.73 7.54
N ASP A 9 22.46 -10.71 8.19
CA ASP A 9 22.99 -10.13 9.44
C ASP A 9 22.25 -10.65 10.69
N SER A 10 21.20 -11.47 10.51
CA SER A 10 20.43 -12.00 11.63
C SER A 10 21.22 -13.10 12.38
N PRO A 11 21.35 -13.00 13.72
CA PRO A 11 22.07 -14.00 14.52
C PRO A 11 21.34 -15.35 14.58
N THR A 12 20.07 -15.40 14.20
CA THR A 12 19.26 -16.63 14.13
C THR A 12 19.18 -17.21 12.71
N SER A 13 19.79 -16.54 11.71
CA SER A 13 19.76 -17.03 10.33
C SER A 13 20.55 -18.32 10.20
N GLN A 14 19.94 -19.32 9.58
CA GLN A 14 20.62 -20.55 9.19
C GLN A 14 21.43 -20.38 7.90
N LYS A 15 21.20 -19.28 7.16
CA LYS A 15 21.86 -19.02 5.87
C LYS A 15 23.25 -18.46 6.09
N GLY A 16 24.25 -19.19 5.62
CA GLY A 16 25.67 -18.86 5.81
C GLY A 16 26.39 -18.62 4.50
N ALA A 17 27.72 -18.59 4.56
CA ALA A 17 28.52 -18.56 3.33
C ALA A 17 28.25 -19.77 2.42
N GLU A 18 27.79 -20.90 2.97
CA GLU A 18 27.45 -22.11 2.22
C GLU A 18 26.34 -21.88 1.17
N ASP A 19 25.41 -20.96 1.43
CA ASP A 19 24.21 -20.73 0.60
C ASP A 19 24.38 -19.57 -0.41
N LEU A 20 25.60 -19.04 -0.54
CA LEU A 20 25.86 -17.88 -1.42
C LEU A 20 25.59 -18.21 -2.89
N ASP A 21 25.71 -19.48 -3.26
CA ASP A 21 25.44 -19.97 -4.61
C ASP A 21 24.00 -19.74 -5.08
N LEU A 22 23.04 -19.59 -4.15
CA LEU A 22 21.64 -19.24 -4.46
C LEU A 22 21.49 -17.81 -5.01
N TYR A 23 22.44 -16.92 -4.72
CA TYR A 23 22.36 -15.50 -5.04
C TYR A 23 23.34 -15.05 -6.13
N LEU A 24 24.29 -15.91 -6.48
CA LEU A 24 25.39 -15.60 -7.40
C LEU A 24 25.03 -15.83 -8.87
N PRO A 25 25.61 -15.04 -9.78
CA PRO A 25 25.30 -15.11 -11.20
C PRO A 25 25.89 -16.35 -11.86
N LEU A 26 25.52 -16.56 -13.13
CA LEU A 26 26.28 -17.42 -14.04
C LEU A 26 27.75 -16.94 -14.09
N PHE A 27 28.69 -17.86 -13.91
CA PHE A 27 30.11 -17.57 -14.07
C PHE A 27 30.57 -17.89 -15.48
N ILE A 28 31.05 -16.89 -16.20
CA ILE A 28 31.64 -17.07 -17.55
C ILE A 28 33.11 -16.72 -17.48
N LEU A 29 33.99 -17.67 -17.75
CA LEU A 29 35.43 -17.45 -17.89
C LEU A 29 35.78 -17.21 -19.35
N THR A 30 36.29 -16.02 -19.65
CA THR A 30 36.79 -15.67 -20.98
C THR A 30 38.32 -15.70 -20.97
N LEU A 31 38.89 -16.61 -21.76
CA LEU A 31 40.35 -16.77 -21.92
C LEU A 31 40.77 -16.07 -23.20
N ARG A 32 41.41 -14.91 -23.06
CA ARG A 32 41.88 -14.08 -24.17
C ARG A 32 43.27 -14.54 -24.62
N ASP A 33 43.55 -14.36 -25.91
CA ASP A 33 44.82 -14.73 -26.54
C ASP A 33 45.19 -16.20 -26.24
N PHE A 34 44.19 -17.09 -26.34
CA PHE A 34 44.34 -18.49 -25.99
C PHE A 34 45.24 -19.19 -27.02
N SER A 35 46.29 -19.85 -26.56
CA SER A 35 47.35 -20.38 -27.43
C SER A 35 47.57 -21.89 -27.29
N LEU A 36 46.70 -22.57 -26.55
CA LEU A 36 46.79 -24.02 -26.37
C LEU A 36 45.83 -24.70 -27.35
N ASP A 37 46.28 -25.78 -27.95
CA ASP A 37 45.37 -26.70 -28.61
C ASP A 37 44.47 -27.32 -27.53
N LEU A 38 43.15 -27.27 -27.71
CA LEU A 38 42.18 -27.89 -26.80
C LEU A 38 42.21 -29.42 -26.94
N ILE A 39 43.38 -30.02 -26.69
CA ILE A 39 43.65 -31.44 -26.84
C ILE A 39 44.25 -31.97 -25.52
N VAL A 40 43.60 -32.97 -24.94
CA VAL A 40 44.08 -33.69 -23.75
C VAL A 40 44.09 -35.17 -24.06
N ASP A 41 45.22 -35.84 -23.80
CA ASP A 41 45.43 -37.27 -24.10
C ASP A 41 45.08 -37.66 -25.56
N GLY A 42 45.38 -36.75 -26.50
CA GLY A 42 45.12 -36.93 -27.93
C GLY A 42 43.65 -36.78 -28.34
N LYS A 43 42.76 -36.34 -27.44
CA LYS A 43 41.35 -36.06 -27.73
C LYS A 43 41.07 -34.57 -27.68
N GLU A 44 40.32 -34.08 -28.67
CA GLU A 44 39.78 -32.73 -28.66
C GLU A 44 38.76 -32.59 -27.52
N ILE A 45 38.87 -31.49 -26.78
CA ILE A 45 37.98 -31.12 -25.68
C ILE A 45 37.36 -29.76 -25.94
N THR A 46 36.22 -29.50 -25.32
CA THR A 46 35.58 -28.19 -25.32
C THR A 46 36.29 -27.23 -24.36
N SER A 47 36.09 -25.92 -24.54
CA SER A 47 36.53 -24.90 -23.58
C SER A 47 35.96 -25.12 -22.18
N ASP A 48 34.74 -25.67 -22.08
CA ASP A 48 34.11 -26.02 -20.80
C ASP A 48 34.83 -27.18 -20.10
N GLU A 49 35.18 -28.23 -20.84
CA GLU A 49 35.97 -29.35 -20.32
C GLU A 49 37.38 -28.89 -19.92
N TYR A 50 37.98 -27.96 -20.66
CA TYR A 50 39.24 -27.33 -20.30
C TYR A 50 39.14 -26.59 -18.95
N LEU A 51 38.06 -25.82 -18.74
CA LEU A 51 37.80 -25.16 -17.46
C LEU A 51 37.64 -26.16 -16.30
N GLU A 52 36.85 -27.22 -16.49
CA GLU A 52 36.65 -28.21 -15.42
C GLU A 52 37.93 -29.00 -15.11
N GLY A 53 38.77 -29.27 -16.13
CA GLY A 53 40.13 -29.75 -15.95
C GLY A 53 40.97 -28.79 -15.09
N CYS A 54 40.97 -27.50 -15.41
CA CYS A 54 41.67 -26.46 -14.64
C CYS A 54 41.17 -26.34 -13.19
N LEU A 55 39.90 -26.65 -12.93
CA LEU A 55 39.26 -26.61 -11.61
C LEU A 55 39.38 -27.94 -10.83
N SER A 56 40.07 -28.94 -11.38
CA SER A 56 40.33 -30.21 -10.70
C SER A 56 41.13 -30.00 -9.41
N LEU A 57 40.73 -30.70 -8.36
CA LEU A 57 41.38 -30.65 -7.05
C LEU A 57 42.50 -31.67 -6.99
N ARG A 58 43.48 -31.41 -6.12
CA ARG A 58 44.56 -32.35 -5.82
C ARG A 58 44.26 -33.09 -4.52
N ASP A 59 44.47 -34.40 -4.52
CA ASP A 59 44.27 -35.28 -3.37
C ASP A 59 45.53 -35.31 -2.51
N SER A 60 45.70 -34.26 -1.70
CA SER A 60 46.83 -34.09 -0.79
C SER A 60 46.54 -32.95 0.20
N ASP A 61 46.86 -33.17 1.48
CA ASP A 61 46.67 -32.19 2.56
C ASP A 61 47.92 -31.34 2.83
N LYS A 62 48.87 -31.29 1.89
CA LYS A 62 50.04 -30.40 1.99
C LYS A 62 49.60 -28.95 1.85
N ASP A 63 50.25 -28.03 2.57
CA ASP A 63 49.94 -26.59 2.54
C ASP A 63 49.83 -26.01 1.13
N PHE A 64 50.73 -26.43 0.22
CA PHE A 64 50.70 -26.03 -1.19
C PHE A 64 49.41 -26.46 -1.91
N ASP A 65 48.95 -27.68 -1.66
CA ASP A 65 47.73 -28.21 -2.26
C ASP A 65 46.48 -27.58 -1.63
N VAL A 66 46.53 -27.19 -0.35
CA VAL A 66 45.48 -26.36 0.29
C VAL A 66 45.37 -24.99 -0.42
N MET A 67 46.50 -24.31 -0.66
CA MET A 67 46.49 -23.03 -1.40
C MET A 67 46.01 -23.19 -2.85
N TYR A 68 46.42 -24.28 -3.53
CA TYR A 68 45.96 -24.61 -4.88
C TYR A 68 44.45 -24.92 -4.94
N ASN A 69 43.93 -25.69 -3.98
CA ASN A 69 42.55 -26.16 -3.94
C ASN A 69 41.57 -25.08 -3.49
N THR A 70 41.98 -24.14 -2.62
CA THR A 70 41.10 -23.11 -2.04
C THR A 70 40.33 -22.28 -3.09
N PRO A 71 40.98 -21.63 -4.07
CA PRO A 71 40.26 -20.85 -5.08
C PRO A 71 39.38 -21.74 -5.98
N ARG A 72 39.83 -22.96 -6.31
CA ARG A 72 39.07 -23.93 -7.12
C ARG A 72 37.80 -24.40 -6.41
N ARG A 73 37.90 -24.73 -5.12
CA ARG A 73 36.75 -25.06 -4.27
C ARG A 73 35.77 -23.88 -4.22
N CYS A 74 36.26 -22.65 -4.09
CA CYS A 74 35.39 -21.47 -4.10
C CYS A 74 34.62 -21.35 -5.41
N ILE A 75 35.29 -21.41 -6.57
CA ILE A 75 34.62 -21.31 -7.88
C ILE A 75 33.60 -22.44 -8.04
N ARG A 76 34.01 -23.68 -7.72
CA ARG A 76 33.16 -24.86 -7.87
C ARG A 76 31.90 -24.83 -7.03
N LYS A 77 32.02 -24.30 -5.80
CA LYS A 77 30.94 -24.20 -4.83
C LYS A 77 30.01 -23.04 -5.13
N TYR A 78 30.56 -21.84 -5.29
CA TYR A 78 29.76 -20.61 -5.37
C TYR A 78 29.10 -20.39 -6.74
N PHE A 79 29.68 -20.95 -7.80
CA PHE A 79 29.18 -20.79 -9.14
C PHE A 79 28.90 -22.17 -9.73
N ARG A 80 27.76 -22.78 -9.41
CA ARG A 80 27.44 -24.13 -9.90
C ARG A 80 27.28 -24.19 -11.40
N LYS A 81 26.69 -23.15 -12.00
CA LYS A 81 26.64 -22.96 -13.45
C LYS A 81 27.84 -22.14 -13.88
N ARG A 82 28.65 -22.72 -14.77
CA ARG A 82 29.89 -22.12 -15.29
C ARG A 82 29.97 -22.36 -16.79
N LYS A 83 30.54 -21.42 -17.50
CA LYS A 83 30.81 -21.51 -18.94
C LYS A 83 32.21 -20.98 -19.22
N CYS A 84 32.89 -21.52 -20.22
CA CYS A 84 34.17 -21.04 -20.68
C CYS A 84 34.15 -20.72 -22.17
N PHE A 85 34.78 -19.61 -22.54
CA PHE A 85 35.08 -19.24 -23.92
C PHE A 85 36.56 -18.96 -24.05
N THR A 86 37.17 -19.52 -25.08
CA THR A 86 38.52 -19.20 -25.54
C THR A 86 38.41 -18.24 -26.71
N PHE A 87 39.34 -17.29 -26.80
CA PHE A 87 39.41 -16.34 -27.89
C PHE A 87 40.83 -16.31 -28.42
N ASP A 88 40.97 -16.49 -29.72
CA ASP A 88 42.23 -16.26 -30.41
C ASP A 88 42.67 -14.80 -30.31
N THR A 89 43.94 -14.56 -30.59
CA THR A 89 44.46 -13.20 -30.68
C THR A 89 43.69 -12.41 -31.76
N PRO A 90 43.12 -11.24 -31.45
CA PRO A 90 42.33 -10.47 -32.41
C PRO A 90 43.07 -10.08 -33.69
N GLY A 91 44.40 -10.02 -33.64
CA GLY A 91 45.25 -9.71 -34.78
C GLY A 91 46.71 -9.54 -34.36
N SER A 92 47.52 -8.97 -35.25
CA SER A 92 48.94 -8.72 -34.97
C SER A 92 49.18 -7.72 -33.84
N ARG A 93 50.40 -7.68 -33.28
CA ARG A 93 50.80 -6.68 -32.27
C ARG A 93 50.59 -5.23 -32.72
N THR A 94 50.66 -4.95 -34.02
CA THR A 94 50.39 -3.61 -34.57
C THR A 94 48.90 -3.33 -34.59
N THR A 95 48.10 -4.31 -35.02
CA THR A 95 46.62 -4.28 -35.02
C THR A 95 46.06 -4.01 -33.63
N LEU A 96 46.62 -4.67 -32.59
CA LEU A 96 46.17 -4.51 -31.20
C LEU A 96 46.30 -3.08 -30.66
N LYS A 97 47.17 -2.23 -31.22
CA LYS A 97 47.33 -0.83 -30.77
C LYS A 97 46.15 0.05 -31.18
N THR A 98 45.40 -0.35 -32.19
CA THR A 98 44.30 0.44 -32.78
C THR A 98 43.00 -0.35 -32.77
N LEU A 99 42.89 -1.40 -31.94
CA LEU A 99 41.81 -2.38 -31.97
C LEU A 99 40.40 -1.77 -31.92
N GLU A 100 40.22 -0.72 -31.11
CA GLU A 100 38.93 -0.02 -30.95
C GLU A 100 38.45 0.71 -32.21
N THR A 101 39.33 0.90 -33.21
CA THR A 101 39.04 1.64 -34.46
C THR A 101 38.86 0.74 -35.67
N LEU A 102 39.06 -0.57 -35.51
CA LEU A 102 39.04 -1.55 -36.60
C LEU A 102 37.65 -2.12 -36.81
N ASP A 103 37.34 -2.46 -38.05
CA ASP A 103 36.15 -3.25 -38.39
C ASP A 103 36.44 -4.75 -38.22
N ASP A 104 35.41 -5.58 -38.04
CA ASP A 104 35.56 -7.04 -37.88
C ASP A 104 36.34 -7.69 -39.03
N LYS A 105 36.25 -7.16 -40.25
CA LYS A 105 36.97 -7.66 -41.43
C LYS A 105 38.50 -7.50 -41.31
N ASP A 106 38.96 -6.60 -40.44
CA ASP A 106 40.38 -6.31 -40.21
C ASP A 106 40.94 -7.13 -39.02
N LEU A 107 40.10 -7.96 -38.40
CA LEU A 107 40.43 -8.85 -37.29
C LEU A 107 40.61 -10.31 -37.77
N SER A 108 41.18 -11.15 -36.91
CA SER A 108 41.20 -12.60 -37.13
C SER A 108 39.78 -13.15 -37.25
N GLU A 109 39.53 -13.94 -38.30
CA GLU A 109 38.23 -14.57 -38.54
C GLU A 109 37.79 -15.45 -37.38
N ASP A 110 38.72 -16.23 -36.80
CA ASP A 110 38.45 -17.09 -35.65
C ASP A 110 38.06 -16.27 -34.41
N PHE A 111 38.73 -15.13 -34.17
CA PHE A 111 38.37 -14.23 -33.09
C PHE A 111 36.97 -13.64 -33.26
N VAL A 112 36.61 -13.23 -34.48
CA VAL A 112 35.27 -12.70 -34.77
C VAL A 112 34.21 -13.79 -34.58
N ASN A 113 34.46 -15.00 -35.07
CA ASN A 113 33.57 -16.15 -34.93
C ASN A 113 33.35 -16.51 -33.45
N ASP A 114 34.41 -16.56 -32.64
CA ASP A 114 34.32 -16.86 -31.21
C ASP A 114 33.64 -15.73 -30.41
N THR A 115 33.89 -14.48 -30.79
CA THR A 115 33.18 -13.31 -30.24
C THR A 115 31.68 -13.42 -30.48
N LYS A 116 31.26 -13.79 -31.69
CA LYS A 116 29.85 -13.98 -32.02
C LYS A 116 29.21 -15.12 -31.25
N LYS A 117 29.89 -16.27 -31.12
CA LYS A 117 29.42 -17.40 -30.29
C LYS A 117 29.23 -16.99 -28.83
N PHE A 118 30.14 -16.18 -28.29
CA PHE A 118 30.05 -15.65 -26.94
C PHE A 118 28.85 -14.69 -26.79
N GLU A 119 28.68 -13.75 -27.72
CA GLU A 119 27.55 -12.82 -27.74
C GLU A 119 26.21 -13.55 -27.79
N ASP A 120 26.05 -14.48 -28.74
CA ASP A 120 24.85 -15.28 -28.91
C ASP A 120 24.51 -16.07 -27.63
N TYR A 121 25.53 -16.62 -26.97
CA TYR A 121 25.36 -17.32 -25.70
C TYR A 121 24.92 -16.37 -24.57
N VAL A 122 25.57 -15.22 -24.43
CA VAL A 122 25.21 -14.24 -23.38
C VAL A 122 23.78 -13.75 -23.58
N LEU A 123 23.40 -13.38 -24.80
CA LEU A 123 22.06 -12.88 -25.10
C LEU A 123 20.97 -13.94 -24.87
N ARG A 124 21.30 -15.22 -25.07
CA ARG A 124 20.36 -16.34 -24.88
C ARG A 124 20.26 -16.81 -23.43
N GLU A 125 21.38 -16.94 -22.74
CA GLU A 125 21.47 -17.64 -21.45
C GLU A 125 21.44 -16.69 -20.24
N CYS A 126 21.83 -15.42 -20.39
CA CYS A 126 21.83 -14.48 -19.28
C CYS A 126 20.42 -13.92 -19.04
N LEU A 127 19.74 -14.50 -18.05
CA LEU A 127 18.43 -14.04 -17.61
C LEU A 127 18.50 -12.66 -16.93
N PRO A 128 17.40 -11.87 -16.97
CA PRO A 128 17.28 -10.67 -16.17
C PRO A 128 17.57 -10.96 -14.69
N LYS A 129 18.31 -10.06 -14.04
CA LYS A 129 18.56 -10.16 -12.59
C LYS A 129 17.21 -10.22 -11.88
N SER A 130 17.04 -11.23 -11.04
CA SER A 130 15.80 -11.44 -10.29
C SER A 130 16.10 -11.59 -8.80
N LEU A 131 15.09 -11.30 -7.98
CA LEU A 131 15.08 -11.62 -6.55
C LEU A 131 14.88 -13.14 -6.35
N ASP A 132 15.03 -13.62 -5.13
CA ASP A 132 14.87 -15.06 -4.81
C ASP A 132 13.42 -15.56 -5.01
N ASN A 133 12.42 -14.69 -4.94
CA ASN A 133 11.03 -14.97 -5.31
C ASN A 133 10.77 -14.93 -6.83
N GLY A 134 11.81 -14.78 -7.65
CA GLY A 134 11.70 -14.72 -9.12
C GLY A 134 11.28 -13.37 -9.70
N GLN A 135 11.04 -12.35 -8.86
CA GLN A 135 10.68 -11.01 -9.34
C GLN A 135 11.85 -10.35 -10.09
N PRO A 136 11.67 -9.90 -11.34
CA PRO A 136 12.71 -9.20 -12.08
C PRO A 136 13.08 -7.86 -11.41
N VAL A 137 14.37 -7.59 -11.27
CA VAL A 137 14.91 -6.35 -10.72
C VAL A 137 14.91 -5.30 -11.83
N ASN A 138 14.03 -4.30 -11.71
CA ASN A 138 14.02 -3.15 -12.61
C ASN A 138 15.08 -2.10 -12.23
N GLY A 139 15.23 -1.06 -13.06
CA GLY A 139 16.24 -0.01 -12.85
C GLY A 139 16.14 0.73 -11.50
N ARG A 140 14.92 0.97 -10.98
CA ARG A 140 14.76 1.62 -9.67
C ARG A 140 15.22 0.72 -8.53
N MET A 141 14.80 -0.55 -8.57
CA MET A 141 15.21 -1.56 -7.60
C MET A 141 16.74 -1.73 -7.62
N PHE A 142 17.33 -1.82 -8.82
CA PHE A 142 18.78 -1.94 -9.00
C PHE A 142 19.52 -0.74 -8.40
N ALA A 143 19.09 0.49 -8.69
CA ALA A 143 19.69 1.70 -8.12
C ALA A 143 19.63 1.72 -6.58
N THR A 144 18.53 1.26 -5.99
CA THR A 144 18.39 1.16 -4.53
C THR A 144 19.33 0.11 -3.95
N LEU A 145 19.43 -1.08 -4.56
CA LEU A 145 20.38 -2.12 -4.16
C LEU A 145 21.83 -1.63 -4.26
N THR A 146 22.21 -0.99 -5.37
CA THR A 146 23.55 -0.40 -5.54
C THR A 146 23.84 0.61 -4.43
N ARG A 147 22.89 1.51 -4.13
CA ARG A 147 23.07 2.50 -3.05
C ARG A 147 23.24 1.83 -1.69
N ALA A 148 22.45 0.81 -1.38
CA ALA A 148 22.54 0.08 -0.13
C ALA A 148 23.91 -0.59 0.04
N TYR A 149 24.40 -1.29 -0.99
CA TYR A 149 25.71 -1.93 -0.95
C TYR A 149 26.87 -0.92 -0.86
N VAL A 150 26.83 0.16 -1.65
CA VAL A 150 27.86 1.20 -1.61
C VAL A 150 27.89 1.90 -0.25
N ALA A 151 26.73 2.17 0.36
CA ALA A 151 26.65 2.74 1.69
C ALA A 151 27.28 1.82 2.75
N ALA A 152 27.00 0.51 2.69
CA ALA A 152 27.62 -0.45 3.59
C ALA A 152 29.15 -0.45 3.48
N ILE A 153 29.69 -0.45 2.25
CA ILE A 153 31.15 -0.39 2.00
C ILE A 153 31.75 0.90 2.55
N ARG A 154 31.12 2.04 2.25
CA ARG A 154 31.57 3.36 2.73
C ARG A 154 31.64 3.41 4.25
N ASP A 155 30.68 2.78 4.93
CA ASP A 155 30.59 2.76 6.39
C ASP A 155 31.48 1.67 7.02
N GLY A 156 32.36 1.02 6.24
CA GLY A 156 33.27 -0.03 6.71
C GLY A 156 32.58 -1.37 7.03
N LYS A 157 31.33 -1.55 6.63
CA LYS A 157 30.54 -2.77 6.85
C LYS A 157 30.67 -3.71 5.65
N ILE A 158 30.46 -5.01 5.90
CA ILE A 158 30.37 -6.00 4.84
C ILE A 158 28.97 -5.90 4.21
N PRO A 159 28.85 -5.73 2.88
CA PRO A 159 27.56 -5.78 2.19
C PRO A 159 26.78 -7.07 2.50
N CYS A 160 25.52 -6.90 2.90
CA CYS A 160 24.62 -7.99 3.26
C CYS A 160 23.44 -8.02 2.28
N ILE A 161 23.15 -9.19 1.71
CA ILE A 161 22.11 -9.36 0.68
C ILE A 161 20.72 -9.10 1.26
N GLU A 162 20.34 -9.77 2.35
CA GLU A 162 19.03 -9.61 2.97
C GLU A 162 18.81 -8.17 3.45
N SER A 163 19.80 -7.56 4.10
CA SER A 163 19.72 -6.16 4.54
C SER A 163 19.47 -5.18 3.37
N ALA A 164 20.08 -5.43 2.19
CA ALA A 164 19.84 -4.60 1.01
C ALA A 164 18.46 -4.83 0.39
N LEU A 165 17.96 -6.07 0.43
CA LEU A 165 16.60 -6.41 0.01
C LEU A 165 15.56 -5.73 0.90
N ASP A 166 15.76 -5.72 2.21
CA ASP A 166 14.88 -5.06 3.17
C ASP A 166 14.80 -3.55 2.93
N ILE A 167 15.96 -2.90 2.75
CA ILE A 167 16.03 -1.46 2.41
C ILE A 167 15.28 -1.18 1.10
N MET A 168 15.47 -2.03 0.09
CA MET A 168 14.82 -1.90 -1.21
C MET A 168 13.30 -2.05 -1.09
N ALA A 169 12.83 -3.09 -0.39
CA ALA A 169 11.43 -3.36 -0.12
C ALA A 169 10.78 -2.16 0.61
N GLN A 170 11.40 -1.66 1.68
CA GLN A 170 10.89 -0.51 2.42
C GLN A 170 10.72 0.73 1.54
N ILE A 171 11.71 1.07 0.73
CA ILE A 171 11.68 2.26 -0.12
C ILE A 171 10.62 2.14 -1.22
N GLU A 172 10.60 1.02 -1.94
CA GLU A 172 9.68 0.86 -3.07
C GLU A 172 8.24 0.63 -2.60
N ASN A 173 8.02 -0.12 -1.51
CA ASN A 173 6.67 -0.32 -0.96
C ASN A 173 6.12 0.94 -0.30
N SER A 174 6.97 1.82 0.27
CA SER A 174 6.51 3.13 0.74
C SER A 174 5.91 3.97 -0.39
N LYS A 175 6.54 3.97 -1.57
CA LYS A 175 6.00 4.63 -2.77
C LYS A 175 4.72 3.96 -3.26
N ALA A 176 4.64 2.63 -3.19
CA ALA A 176 3.43 1.90 -3.54
C ALA A 176 2.25 2.26 -2.62
N ILE A 177 2.49 2.37 -1.31
CA ILE A 177 1.50 2.82 -0.33
C ILE A 177 1.02 4.24 -0.65
N GLU A 178 1.94 5.17 -0.92
CA GLU A 178 1.58 6.55 -1.27
C GLU A 178 0.73 6.62 -2.55
N ALA A 179 1.10 5.88 -3.60
CA ALA A 179 0.34 5.82 -4.84
C ALA A 179 -1.05 5.22 -4.65
N CYS A 180 -1.14 4.15 -3.85
CA CYS A 180 -2.38 3.49 -3.47
C CYS A 180 -3.34 4.44 -2.73
N VAL A 181 -2.88 5.09 -1.65
CA VAL A 181 -3.70 6.03 -0.87
C VAL A 181 -4.12 7.23 -1.73
N LYS A 182 -3.22 7.75 -2.56
CA LYS A 182 -3.53 8.86 -3.47
C LYS A 182 -4.61 8.49 -4.48
N LEU A 183 -4.58 7.27 -5.03
CA LEU A 183 -5.63 6.80 -5.93
C LEU A 183 -6.96 6.67 -5.18
N TYR A 184 -6.95 6.04 -3.99
CA TYR A 184 -8.15 5.89 -3.16
C TYR A 184 -8.83 7.23 -2.89
N VAL A 185 -8.09 8.23 -2.38
CA VAL A 185 -8.63 9.57 -2.06
C VAL A 185 -9.21 10.22 -3.31
N LYS A 186 -8.48 10.18 -4.44
CA LYS A 186 -8.93 10.77 -5.70
C LYS A 186 -10.25 10.15 -6.19
N GLU A 187 -10.36 8.83 -6.19
CA GLU A 187 -11.57 8.14 -6.67
C GLU A 187 -12.76 8.34 -5.73
N MET A 188 -12.52 8.41 -4.42
CA MET A 188 -13.53 8.77 -3.42
C MET A 188 -14.05 10.20 -3.64
N ASP A 189 -13.16 11.18 -3.81
CA ASP A 189 -13.53 12.58 -4.09
C ASP A 189 -14.29 12.74 -5.41
N ASN A 190 -13.93 11.97 -6.44
CA ASN A 190 -14.62 12.01 -7.74
C ASN A 190 -16.00 11.34 -7.69
N THR A 191 -16.16 10.33 -6.85
CA THR A 191 -17.41 9.57 -6.71
C THR A 191 -18.42 10.29 -5.83
N LEU A 192 -17.97 10.93 -4.75
CA LEU A 192 -18.83 11.37 -3.66
C LEU A 192 -19.17 12.85 -3.74
N HIS A 193 -20.44 13.15 -3.46
CA HIS A 193 -20.92 14.50 -3.23
C HIS A 193 -21.57 14.56 -1.85
N PHE A 194 -21.07 15.47 -1.01
CA PHE A 194 -21.52 15.55 0.38
C PHE A 194 -22.71 16.53 0.57
N PRO A 195 -23.62 16.21 1.50
CA PRO A 195 -23.72 14.94 2.20
C PRO A 195 -24.29 13.87 1.26
N VAL A 196 -23.89 12.61 1.48
CA VAL A 196 -24.41 11.51 0.67
C VAL A 196 -25.88 11.23 0.98
N PRO A 197 -26.66 10.70 0.02
CA PRO A 197 -28.07 10.35 0.25
C PRO A 197 -28.26 9.29 1.34
N SER A 198 -27.38 8.29 1.39
CA SER A 198 -27.41 7.20 2.36
C SER A 198 -26.01 6.76 2.78
N ASP A 199 -25.89 6.15 3.97
CA ASP A 199 -24.62 5.57 4.44
C ASP A 199 -24.14 4.41 3.55
N ASN A 200 -25.06 3.75 2.84
CA ASN A 200 -24.73 2.71 1.85
C ASN A 200 -23.93 3.29 0.68
N ASP A 201 -24.26 4.49 0.20
CA ASP A 201 -23.54 5.11 -0.92
C ASP A 201 -22.07 5.36 -0.57
N LEU A 202 -21.82 5.75 0.68
CA LEU A 202 -20.46 5.97 1.20
C LEU A 202 -19.69 4.65 1.34
N SER A 203 -20.35 3.60 1.85
CA SER A 203 -19.75 2.27 2.01
C SER A 203 -19.46 1.58 0.67
N GLU A 204 -20.35 1.72 -0.32
CA GLU A 204 -20.18 1.16 -1.66
C GLU A 204 -19.03 1.84 -2.41
N ALA A 205 -18.96 3.18 -2.35
CA ALA A 205 -17.85 3.93 -2.91
C ALA A 205 -16.51 3.49 -2.27
N HIS A 206 -16.50 3.34 -0.94
CA HIS A 206 -15.32 2.88 -0.21
C HIS A 206 -14.84 1.50 -0.66
N HIS A 207 -15.73 0.51 -0.76
CA HIS A 207 -15.38 -0.85 -1.21
C HIS A 207 -14.78 -0.83 -2.62
N ARG A 208 -15.43 -0.12 -3.55
CA ARG A 208 -14.96 -0.01 -4.94
C ARG A 208 -13.57 0.65 -5.01
N CYS A 209 -13.40 1.80 -4.36
CA CYS A 209 -12.14 2.54 -4.40
C CYS A 209 -11.01 1.77 -3.69
N THR A 210 -11.31 1.02 -2.62
CA THR A 210 -10.33 0.16 -1.93
C THR A 210 -9.81 -0.93 -2.86
N LYS A 211 -10.71 -1.61 -3.58
CA LYS A 211 -10.33 -2.65 -4.54
C LYS A 211 -9.34 -2.14 -5.58
N ASP A 212 -9.62 -0.98 -6.18
CA ASP A 212 -8.77 -0.39 -7.22
C ASP A 212 -7.42 0.09 -6.64
N ALA A 213 -7.43 0.67 -5.43
CA ALA A 213 -6.23 1.12 -4.74
C ALA A 213 -5.31 -0.04 -4.35
N ILE A 214 -5.86 -1.13 -3.81
CA ILE A 214 -5.10 -2.33 -3.45
C ILE A 214 -4.56 -3.05 -4.69
N ALA A 215 -5.33 -3.11 -5.78
CA ALA A 215 -4.83 -3.64 -7.05
C ALA A 215 -3.61 -2.84 -7.56
N LEU A 216 -3.62 -1.51 -7.43
CA LEU A 216 -2.46 -0.68 -7.75
C LEU A 216 -1.28 -0.96 -6.81
N PHE A 217 -1.52 -1.09 -5.51
CA PHE A 217 -0.49 -1.46 -4.54
C PHE A 217 0.18 -2.78 -4.92
N LEU A 218 -0.59 -3.85 -5.14
CA LEU A 218 -0.06 -5.18 -5.48
C LEU A 218 0.75 -5.18 -6.78
N LYS A 219 0.37 -4.35 -7.75
CA LYS A 219 1.13 -4.16 -9.00
C LYS A 219 2.49 -3.48 -8.78
N MET A 220 2.59 -2.62 -7.77
CA MET A 220 3.79 -1.83 -7.48
C MET A 220 4.67 -2.44 -6.39
N ALA A 221 4.09 -3.24 -5.51
CA ALA A 221 4.75 -3.81 -4.36
C ALA A 221 5.89 -4.75 -4.80
N VAL A 222 6.97 -4.73 -4.03
CA VAL A 222 8.15 -5.55 -4.24
C VAL A 222 8.54 -6.18 -2.93
N TYR A 223 8.83 -7.48 -2.96
CA TYR A 223 9.41 -8.20 -1.82
C TYR A 223 8.64 -8.03 -0.48
N ASP A 224 7.30 -7.98 -0.51
CA ASP A 224 6.45 -7.87 0.70
C ASP A 224 6.08 -9.26 1.27
N GLN A 225 7.08 -10.07 1.62
CA GLN A 225 6.90 -11.50 1.95
C GLN A 225 5.92 -11.78 3.09
N ASN A 226 5.81 -10.87 4.05
CA ASN A 226 4.91 -10.99 5.21
C ASN A 226 3.68 -10.07 5.12
N GLN A 227 3.43 -9.47 3.95
CA GLN A 227 2.30 -8.55 3.70
C GLN A 227 2.28 -7.34 4.65
N GLU A 228 3.41 -7.00 5.28
CA GLU A 228 3.51 -5.92 6.26
C GLU A 228 3.16 -4.57 5.61
N HIS A 229 3.60 -4.36 4.37
CA HIS A 229 3.34 -3.13 3.65
C HIS A 229 1.89 -3.08 3.13
N GLN A 230 1.32 -4.23 2.75
CA GLN A 230 -0.10 -4.34 2.42
C GLN A 230 -0.99 -3.98 3.63
N HIS A 231 -0.67 -4.47 4.82
CA HIS A 231 -1.38 -4.08 6.04
C HIS A 231 -1.27 -2.58 6.31
N LYS A 232 -0.08 -2.00 6.17
CA LYS A 232 0.11 -0.54 6.28
C LYS A 232 -0.68 0.25 5.23
N ALA A 233 -0.83 -0.27 4.01
CA ALA A 233 -1.68 0.34 2.99
C ALA A 233 -3.16 0.35 3.41
N ASN A 234 -3.65 -0.79 3.90
CA ASN A 234 -5.03 -0.94 4.40
C ASN A 234 -5.31 0.00 5.58
N ASP A 235 -4.40 0.09 6.55
CA ASP A 235 -4.56 0.98 7.71
C ASP A 235 -4.69 2.45 7.28
N LYS A 236 -3.90 2.88 6.30
CA LYS A 236 -4.00 4.24 5.74
C LYS A 236 -5.31 4.48 4.98
N ILE A 237 -5.79 3.49 4.21
CA ILE A 237 -7.09 3.58 3.53
C ILE A 237 -8.22 3.70 4.55
N ILE A 238 -8.18 2.93 5.65
CA ILE A 238 -9.18 3.00 6.73
C ILE A 238 -9.15 4.39 7.39
N ALA A 239 -7.96 4.93 7.66
CA ALA A 239 -7.82 6.28 8.21
C ALA A 239 -8.41 7.36 7.27
N GLU A 240 -8.20 7.25 5.96
CA GLU A 240 -8.83 8.16 4.99
C GLU A 240 -10.35 7.95 4.91
N TYR A 241 -10.84 6.73 5.04
CA TYR A 241 -12.28 6.47 5.11
C TYR A 241 -12.94 7.15 6.31
N ASP A 242 -12.28 7.14 7.48
CA ASP A 242 -12.73 7.89 8.65
C ASP A 242 -12.79 9.40 8.40
N ASN A 243 -11.86 9.95 7.62
CA ASN A 243 -11.90 11.36 7.21
C ASN A 243 -13.10 11.67 6.31
N PHE A 244 -13.40 10.80 5.34
CA PHE A 244 -14.58 10.94 4.48
C PHE A 244 -15.90 10.85 5.27
N LYS A 245 -16.00 9.94 6.24
CA LYS A 245 -17.16 9.86 7.16
C LYS A 245 -17.37 11.17 7.92
N LYS A 246 -16.30 11.71 8.52
CA LYS A 246 -16.36 13.00 9.24
C LYS A 246 -16.78 14.15 8.32
N ARG A 247 -16.25 14.22 7.10
CA ARG A 247 -16.62 15.24 6.12
C ARG A 247 -18.11 15.15 5.74
N ASN A 248 -18.61 13.93 5.53
CA ASN A 248 -20.02 13.69 5.26
C ASN A 248 -20.92 14.13 6.43
N GLU A 249 -20.56 13.75 7.66
CA GLU A 249 -21.29 14.14 8.87
C GLU A 249 -21.35 15.65 9.05
N ASN A 250 -20.22 16.34 8.89
CA ASN A 250 -20.15 17.80 9.03
C ASN A 250 -21.03 18.51 8.00
N GLU A 251 -20.93 18.12 6.73
CA GLU A 251 -21.73 18.72 5.65
C GLU A 251 -23.23 18.45 5.85
N SER A 252 -23.57 17.25 6.33
CA SER A 252 -24.93 16.87 6.68
C SER A 252 -25.48 17.73 7.83
N GLU A 253 -24.67 17.96 8.87
CA GLU A 253 -25.06 18.81 10.00
C GLU A 253 -25.29 20.26 9.56
N VAL A 254 -24.40 20.82 8.74
CA VAL A 254 -24.51 22.19 8.21
C VAL A 254 -25.81 22.32 7.41
N LYS A 255 -26.05 21.48 6.40
CA LYS A 255 -27.27 21.56 5.58
C LYS A 255 -28.54 21.34 6.41
N SER A 256 -28.49 20.43 7.38
CA SER A 256 -29.61 20.15 8.28
C SER A 256 -29.97 21.35 9.15
N LYS A 257 -28.97 22.02 9.74
CA LYS A 257 -29.16 23.23 10.55
C LYS A 257 -29.67 24.40 9.73
N GLU A 258 -29.13 24.60 8.53
CA GLU A 258 -29.59 25.66 7.62
C GLU A 258 -31.05 25.46 7.19
N ALA A 259 -31.45 24.23 6.88
CA ALA A 259 -32.84 23.91 6.56
C ALA A 259 -33.79 24.22 7.73
N LEU A 260 -33.41 23.86 8.96
CA LEU A 260 -34.20 24.18 10.16
C LEU A 260 -34.28 25.68 10.42
N ALA A 261 -33.16 26.40 10.28
CA ALA A 261 -33.15 27.86 10.46
C ALA A 261 -34.12 28.55 9.49
N LYS A 262 -34.17 28.10 8.22
CA LYS A 262 -35.13 28.62 7.23
C LYS A 262 -36.58 28.35 7.63
N LEU A 263 -36.90 27.14 8.11
CA LEU A 263 -38.24 26.80 8.57
C LEU A 263 -38.63 27.54 9.86
N ASN A 264 -37.67 27.75 10.78
CA ASN A 264 -37.89 28.38 12.07
C ASN A 264 -38.07 29.90 12.01
N LYS A 265 -37.66 30.55 10.91
CA LYS A 265 -37.77 32.00 10.73
C LYS A 265 -39.16 32.54 11.06
N LYS A 266 -40.23 31.82 10.66
CA LYS A 266 -41.60 32.27 10.93
C LYS A 266 -41.96 32.24 12.42
N ILE A 267 -41.45 31.27 13.15
CA ILE A 267 -41.66 31.17 14.60
C ILE A 267 -40.91 32.29 15.32
N GLU A 268 -39.66 32.57 14.93
CA GLU A 268 -38.88 33.68 15.49
C GLU A 268 -39.58 35.04 15.28
N GLU A 269 -40.13 35.27 14.08
CA GLU A 269 -40.97 36.45 13.79
C GLU A 269 -42.19 36.49 14.72
N ASN A 270 -42.92 35.38 14.87
CA ASN A 270 -44.11 35.32 15.72
C ASN A 270 -43.78 35.54 17.21
N ILE A 271 -42.62 35.04 17.69
CA ILE A 271 -42.12 35.29 19.06
C ILE A 271 -41.80 36.77 19.25
N SER A 272 -41.05 37.37 18.33
CA SER A 272 -40.67 38.80 18.42
C SER A 272 -41.89 39.73 18.39
N GLN A 273 -42.96 39.34 17.69
CA GLN A 273 -44.24 40.05 17.65
C GLN A 273 -45.17 39.72 18.83
N GLN A 274 -44.71 38.93 19.81
CA GLN A 274 -45.50 38.52 20.99
C GLN A 274 -46.84 37.86 20.61
N LEU A 275 -46.87 37.09 19.52
CA LEU A 275 -48.10 36.43 19.06
C LEU A 275 -48.45 35.20 19.91
N TYR A 276 -47.47 34.58 20.56
CA TYR A 276 -47.66 33.38 21.39
C TYR A 276 -47.93 33.67 22.87
N THR A 277 -47.86 34.93 23.33
CA THR A 277 -48.14 35.31 24.73
C THR A 277 -49.60 35.72 24.95
N ARG A 278 -50.44 35.65 23.91
CA ARG A 278 -51.88 35.91 23.98
C ARG A 278 -52.62 34.64 24.41
N ALA A 279 -53.87 34.78 24.85
CA ALA A 279 -54.73 33.65 25.18
C ALA A 279 -54.74 32.59 24.05
N GLY A 280 -54.30 31.37 24.37
CA GLY A 280 -54.24 30.24 23.43
C GLY A 280 -52.99 30.21 22.55
N GLY A 281 -52.02 31.09 22.85
CA GLY A 281 -50.76 31.20 22.12
C GLY A 281 -49.88 29.96 22.24
N TYR A 282 -49.96 29.21 23.35
CA TYR A 282 -49.22 27.95 23.50
C TYR A 282 -49.67 26.87 22.52
N VAL A 283 -50.99 26.71 22.34
CA VAL A 283 -51.55 25.73 21.37
C VAL A 283 -51.11 26.09 19.95
N ARG A 284 -51.13 27.37 19.60
CA ARG A 284 -50.66 27.85 18.29
C ARG A 284 -49.16 27.59 18.10
N TYR A 285 -48.35 27.83 19.13
CA TYR A 285 -46.91 27.53 19.10
C TYR A 285 -46.65 26.04 18.84
N GLN A 286 -47.36 25.14 19.54
CA GLN A 286 -47.24 23.70 19.31
C GLN A 286 -47.59 23.30 17.88
N GLN A 287 -48.65 23.87 17.29
CA GLN A 287 -49.03 23.62 15.91
C GLN A 287 -47.96 24.08 14.92
N ASP A 288 -47.39 25.27 15.13
CA ASP A 288 -46.34 25.81 14.27
C ASP A 288 -45.04 24.96 14.37
N ILE A 289 -44.68 24.48 15.56
CA ILE A 289 -43.54 23.55 15.75
C ILE A 289 -43.79 22.19 15.08
N MET A 290 -45.00 21.63 15.21
CA MET A 290 -45.36 20.37 14.56
C MET A 290 -45.29 20.50 13.03
N LYS A 291 -45.75 21.63 12.49
CA LYS A 291 -45.64 21.94 11.07
C LYS A 291 -44.18 21.99 10.60
N ILE A 292 -43.28 22.64 11.37
CA ILE A 292 -41.85 22.64 11.05
C ILE A 292 -41.28 21.22 11.01
N LYS A 293 -41.64 20.37 12.00
CA LYS A 293 -41.20 18.97 12.02
C LYS A 293 -41.64 18.25 10.74
N ASP A 294 -42.91 18.35 10.38
CA ASP A 294 -43.47 17.66 9.22
C ASP A 294 -42.87 18.17 7.90
N ASP A 295 -42.65 19.48 7.78
CA ASP A 295 -42.03 20.07 6.59
C ASP A 295 -40.54 19.70 6.50
N TYR A 296 -39.83 19.66 7.63
CA TYR A 296 -38.43 19.20 7.69
C TYR A 296 -38.27 17.72 7.36
N GLU A 297 -39.18 16.86 7.84
CA GLU A 297 -39.15 15.42 7.56
C GLU A 297 -39.31 15.11 6.07
N LYS A 298 -40.01 15.96 5.31
CA LYS A 298 -40.16 15.84 3.85
C LYS A 298 -38.90 16.23 3.07
N LEU A 299 -37.96 16.97 3.66
CA LEU A 299 -36.76 17.42 2.95
C LEU A 299 -35.81 16.25 2.65
N THR A 300 -35.32 16.18 1.41
CA THR A 300 -34.35 15.17 0.97
C THR A 300 -32.94 15.77 0.88
N GLY A 301 -31.91 14.92 0.83
CA GLY A 301 -30.52 15.38 0.62
C GLY A 301 -29.86 16.08 1.82
N LEU A 302 -30.41 15.91 3.02
CA LEU A 302 -29.84 16.47 4.25
C LEU A 302 -28.77 15.56 4.89
N GLY A 303 -28.68 14.29 4.47
CA GLY A 303 -27.67 13.32 4.92
C GLY A 303 -27.92 12.68 6.28
N CYS A 304 -26.88 12.03 6.81
CA CYS A 304 -26.92 11.20 8.02
C CYS A 304 -27.29 11.96 9.31
N LYS A 305 -27.01 13.26 9.41
CA LYS A 305 -27.31 14.12 10.58
C LYS A 305 -28.72 14.71 10.58
N LYS A 306 -29.53 14.49 9.54
CA LYS A 306 -30.91 14.99 9.44
C LYS A 306 -31.73 14.68 10.71
N ARG A 307 -31.78 13.40 11.09
CA ARG A 307 -32.58 12.93 12.23
C ARG A 307 -32.05 13.47 13.56
N GLU A 308 -30.74 13.47 13.75
CA GLU A 308 -30.11 13.98 14.97
C GLU A 308 -30.40 15.48 15.16
N THR A 309 -30.35 16.24 14.06
CA THR A 309 -30.50 17.70 14.10
C THR A 309 -31.94 18.12 14.41
N ILE A 310 -32.96 17.48 13.81
CA ILE A 310 -34.36 17.78 14.17
C ILE A 310 -34.67 17.43 15.63
N LEU A 311 -34.08 16.36 16.17
CA LEU A 311 -34.32 15.97 17.56
C LEU A 311 -33.73 16.98 18.54
N LYS A 312 -32.48 17.43 18.31
CA LYS A 312 -31.87 18.54 19.08
C LYS A 312 -32.65 19.84 18.96
N TYR A 313 -33.21 20.13 17.78
CA TYR A 313 -34.07 21.30 17.58
C TYR A 313 -35.38 21.20 18.37
N LEU A 314 -36.07 20.05 18.33
CA LEU A 314 -37.32 19.88 19.07
C LEU A 314 -37.10 19.95 20.60
N GLU A 315 -35.97 19.47 21.08
CA GLU A 315 -35.56 19.61 22.48
C GLU A 315 -35.35 21.07 22.88
N SER A 316 -34.67 21.87 22.05
CA SER A 316 -34.49 23.30 22.35
C SER A 316 -35.82 24.06 22.31
N LYS A 317 -36.74 23.67 21.43
CA LYS A 317 -38.10 24.24 21.33
C LYS A 317 -39.02 23.84 22.47
N TRP A 318 -38.77 22.71 23.14
CA TRP A 318 -39.47 22.39 24.38
C TRP A 318 -39.15 23.39 25.49
N VAL A 319 -37.87 23.78 25.65
CA VAL A 319 -37.46 24.79 26.64
C VAL A 319 -38.06 26.16 26.33
N GLU A 320 -38.05 26.57 25.05
CA GLU A 320 -38.72 27.80 24.58
C GLU A 320 -40.23 27.74 24.84
N GLY A 321 -40.87 26.60 24.57
CA GLY A 321 -42.29 26.35 24.77
C GLY A 321 -42.75 26.42 26.23
N GLN A 322 -41.92 26.02 27.20
CA GLN A 322 -42.25 26.18 28.63
C GLN A 322 -42.43 27.65 29.02
N THR A 323 -41.59 28.53 28.46
CA THR A 323 -41.70 29.98 28.72
C THR A 323 -43.00 30.53 28.15
N ILE A 324 -43.40 30.06 26.97
CA ILE A 324 -44.67 30.42 26.32
C ILE A 324 -45.88 29.89 27.10
N LEU A 325 -45.82 28.63 27.57
CA LEU A 325 -46.87 27.99 28.38
C LEU A 325 -47.15 28.77 29.66
N ASN A 326 -46.10 29.18 30.36
CA ASN A 326 -46.22 29.95 31.60
C ASN A 326 -46.86 31.32 31.37
N ALA A 327 -46.59 31.95 30.22
CA ALA A 327 -47.14 33.25 29.84
C ALA A 327 -48.58 33.19 29.30
N ASP A 328 -49.10 32.00 28.95
CA ASP A 328 -50.47 31.85 28.42
C ASP A 328 -51.51 32.06 29.53
N GLN A 329 -52.39 33.04 29.31
CA GLN A 329 -53.44 33.45 30.25
C GLN A 329 -54.72 32.63 30.13
N GLN A 330 -54.84 31.76 29.11
CA GLN A 330 -56.03 30.94 28.88
C GLN A 330 -56.00 29.61 29.64
N LEU A 331 -54.83 29.16 30.09
CA LEU A 331 -54.64 27.87 30.75
C LEU A 331 -54.58 28.04 32.28
N THR A 332 -55.26 27.16 33.00
CA THR A 332 -55.14 27.06 34.45
C THR A 332 -53.79 26.45 34.84
N GLU A 333 -53.30 26.74 36.06
CA GLU A 333 -52.04 26.17 36.54
C GLU A 333 -52.04 24.63 36.53
N ARG A 334 -53.19 24.00 36.79
CA ARG A 334 -53.33 22.53 36.67
C ARG A 334 -53.15 22.02 35.24
N GLU A 335 -53.64 22.75 34.25
CA GLU A 335 -53.48 22.38 32.83
C GLU A 335 -52.03 22.58 32.36
N LYS A 336 -51.35 23.63 32.86
CA LYS A 336 -49.92 23.87 32.59
C LYS A 336 -49.05 22.76 33.20
N GLU A 337 -49.29 22.38 34.46
CA GLU A 337 -48.56 21.28 35.12
C GLU A 337 -48.78 19.94 34.40
N ALA A 338 -50.03 19.63 34.02
CA ALA A 338 -50.35 18.40 33.29
C ALA A 338 -49.65 18.33 31.93
N GLU A 339 -49.57 19.44 31.20
CA GLU A 339 -48.89 19.50 29.91
C GLU A 339 -47.36 19.38 30.06
N ILE A 340 -46.76 19.98 31.09
CA ILE A 340 -45.33 19.81 31.40
C ILE A 340 -45.01 18.32 31.62
N GLU A 341 -45.79 17.62 32.43
CA GLU A 341 -45.59 16.19 32.67
C GLU A 341 -45.82 15.33 31.42
N ARG A 342 -46.83 15.66 30.61
CA ARG A 342 -47.07 15.00 29.33
C ARG A 342 -45.87 15.15 28.38
N GLN A 343 -45.32 16.35 28.27
CA GLN A 343 -44.16 16.63 27.41
C GLN A 343 -42.90 15.93 27.93
N LYS A 344 -42.68 15.86 29.25
CA LYS A 344 -41.59 15.07 29.84
C LYS A 344 -41.70 13.58 29.51
N ALA A 345 -42.91 13.01 29.58
CA ALA A 345 -43.14 11.61 29.22
C ALA A 345 -42.82 11.34 27.73
N ILE A 346 -43.28 12.21 26.82
CA ILE A 346 -42.99 12.12 25.37
C ILE A 346 -41.48 12.26 25.09
N ALA A 347 -40.79 13.17 25.78
CA ALA A 347 -39.35 13.36 25.63
C ALA A 347 -38.56 12.12 26.09
N ALA A 348 -38.96 11.51 27.21
CA ALA A 348 -38.34 10.28 27.72
C ALA A 348 -38.52 9.09 26.76
N GLU A 349 -39.70 8.96 26.13
CA GLU A 349 -39.97 7.90 25.15
C GLU A 349 -39.13 8.08 23.87
N ARG A 350 -38.99 9.32 23.38
CA ARG A 350 -38.14 9.64 22.21
C ARG A 350 -36.66 9.36 22.45
N LEU A 351 -36.15 9.65 23.65
CA LEU A 351 -34.77 9.32 24.05
C LEU A 351 -34.53 7.81 24.00
N LYS A 352 -35.51 7.01 24.44
CA LYS A 352 -35.45 5.55 24.38
C LYS A 352 -35.39 5.03 22.95
N GLU A 353 -36.25 5.52 22.05
CA GLU A 353 -36.22 5.15 20.63
C GLU A 353 -34.90 5.53 19.92
N GLN A 354 -34.31 6.69 20.28
CA GLN A 354 -33.00 7.10 19.76
C GLN A 354 -31.88 6.16 20.19
N ALA A 355 -31.87 5.78 21.48
CA ALA A 355 -30.87 4.86 22.02
C ALA A 355 -30.92 3.49 21.32
N GLU A 356 -32.13 2.96 21.09
CA GLU A 356 -32.33 1.69 20.38
C GLU A 356 -31.85 1.76 18.93
N ARG A 357 -32.14 2.84 18.19
CA ARG A 357 -31.63 3.01 16.81
C ARG A 357 -30.13 3.22 16.74
N PHE A 358 -29.55 3.95 17.68
CA PHE A 358 -28.10 4.14 17.74
C PHE A 358 -27.39 2.80 17.98
N ALA A 359 -27.96 1.95 18.85
CA ALA A 359 -27.46 0.59 19.05
C ALA A 359 -27.52 -0.25 17.76
N GLU A 360 -28.58 -0.11 16.95
CA GLU A 360 -28.70 -0.80 15.66
C GLU A 360 -27.65 -0.32 14.63
N ILE A 361 -27.40 0.98 14.53
CA ILE A 361 -26.37 1.55 13.65
C ILE A 361 -24.98 1.07 14.05
N VAL A 362 -24.66 1.09 15.35
CA VAL A 362 -23.38 0.55 15.87
C VAL A 362 -23.23 -0.94 15.55
N ARG A 363 -24.34 -1.69 15.57
CA ARG A 363 -24.36 -3.11 15.20
C ARG A 363 -24.08 -3.31 13.71
N GLN A 364 -24.67 -2.49 12.84
CA GLN A 364 -24.39 -2.50 11.40
C GLN A 364 -22.94 -2.12 11.10
N GLN A 365 -22.40 -1.07 11.72
CA GLN A 365 -20.99 -0.68 11.55
C GLN A 365 -20.02 -1.79 11.97
N ARG A 366 -20.32 -2.53 13.05
CA ARG A 366 -19.55 -3.71 13.45
C ARG A 366 -19.60 -4.82 12.40
N ASN A 367 -20.76 -5.04 11.78
CA ASN A 367 -20.91 -6.04 10.73
C ASN A 367 -20.15 -5.63 9.47
N ASP A 368 -20.20 -4.36 9.06
CA ASP A 368 -19.46 -3.86 7.90
C ASP A 368 -17.95 -3.96 8.12
N THR A 369 -17.48 -3.58 9.31
CA THR A 369 -16.06 -3.75 9.69
C THR A 369 -15.65 -5.23 9.65
N SER A 370 -16.55 -6.14 10.03
CA SER A 370 -16.28 -7.59 10.01
C SER A 370 -16.26 -8.14 8.58
N ARG A 371 -17.18 -7.68 7.73
CA ARG A 371 -17.24 -8.03 6.31
C ARG A 371 -16.02 -7.53 5.56
N GLN A 372 -15.59 -6.32 5.85
CA GLN A 372 -14.41 -5.71 5.26
C GLN A 372 -13.12 -6.44 5.66
N LYS A 373 -13.01 -6.88 6.92
CA LYS A 373 -11.94 -7.79 7.34
C LYS A 373 -11.98 -9.11 6.58
N TYR A 374 -13.17 -9.65 6.32
CA TYR A 374 -13.34 -10.91 5.59
C TYR A 374 -12.98 -10.78 4.10
N GLU A 375 -13.43 -9.73 3.44
CA GLU A 375 -13.14 -9.45 2.03
C GLU A 375 -11.65 -9.09 1.82
N ASN A 376 -11.03 -8.40 2.78
CA ASN A 376 -9.58 -8.23 2.79
C ASN A 376 -8.86 -9.58 2.94
N MET A 377 -9.38 -10.52 3.74
CA MET A 377 -8.82 -11.89 3.83
C MET A 377 -9.05 -12.72 2.56
N GLU A 378 -10.15 -12.55 1.85
CA GLU A 378 -10.36 -13.26 0.57
C GLU A 378 -9.45 -12.73 -0.55
N GLN A 379 -9.10 -11.44 -0.54
CA GLN A 379 -8.11 -10.88 -1.47
C GLN A 379 -6.66 -11.22 -1.10
N LEU A 380 -6.44 -11.84 0.06
CA LEU A 380 -5.14 -12.35 0.53
C LEU A 380 -4.88 -13.81 0.12
N HIS A 381 -5.87 -14.49 -0.49
CA HIS A 381 -5.78 -15.82 -1.09
C HIS A 381 -5.81 -15.74 -2.62
#